data_AF-A0A4R2IMS6-F1
#
_entry.id   AF-A0A4R2IMS6-F1
#
_cell.length_a   1.000
_cell.length_b   1.000
_cell.length_c   1.000
_cell.angle_alpha   90.00
_cell.angle_beta   90.00
_cell.angle_gamma   90.00
#
_symmetry.space_group_name_H-M   'P 1'
#
loop_
_entity.id
_entity.type
_entity.pdbx_description
1 polymer ?
#
loop_
_entity_poly.entity_id
_entity_poly.type
_entity_poly.pdbx_seq_one_letter_code
_entity_poly.pdbx_strand_id
1 'polypeptide(L)'
;MSSGGMEIRPEDVEVLIRHPFGDLWPTLAEWMERGPGPRTALRPVAARSRLTGEALPLSVIPLRYRNDGASLAAIARGEFTDPWAG
;
A
#
# COMPACT_ATOMS: atom_id res chain seq x y z
N MET A 1 -15.39 27.38 -1.33
CA MET A 1 -14.56 26.87 -2.44
C MET A 1 -14.09 25.49 -2.02
N SER A 2 -14.83 24.45 -2.41
CA SER A 2 -14.44 23.08 -2.10
C SER A 2 -13.33 22.71 -3.07
N SER A 3 -12.09 22.59 -2.58
CA SER A 3 -11.03 21.92 -3.31
C SER A 3 -11.56 20.54 -3.67
N GLY A 4 -11.74 20.26 -4.96
CA GLY A 4 -12.04 18.92 -5.44
C GLY A 4 -10.89 18.02 -5.04
N GLY A 5 -11.01 17.38 -3.86
CA GLY A 5 -10.06 16.37 -3.43
C GLY A 5 -10.12 15.29 -4.47
N MET A 6 -9.08 15.19 -5.30
CA MET A 6 -8.94 14.14 -6.29
C MET A 6 -9.08 12.82 -5.52
N GLU A 7 -10.19 12.13 -5.73
CA GLU A 7 -10.42 10.81 -5.16
C GLU A 7 -9.35 9.89 -5.75
N ILE A 8 -8.31 9.59 -4.96
CA ILE A 8 -7.23 8.73 -5.40
C ILE A 8 -7.76 7.30 -5.43
N ARG A 9 -7.94 6.77 -6.63
CA ARG A 9 -8.39 5.40 -6.86
C ARG A 9 -7.22 4.43 -6.71
N PRO A 10 -7.40 3.26 -6.06
CA PRO A 10 -6.32 2.28 -5.89
C PRO A 10 -5.69 1.79 -7.22
N GLU A 11 -6.44 1.77 -8.30
CA GLU A 11 -5.96 1.41 -9.65
C GLU A 11 -5.05 2.48 -10.30
N ASP A 12 -5.09 3.72 -9.78
CA ASP A 12 -4.32 4.87 -10.25
C ASP A 12 -3.07 5.14 -9.40
N VAL A 13 -2.80 4.30 -8.39
CA VAL A 13 -1.60 4.37 -7.55
C VAL A 13 -0.73 3.16 -7.80
N GLU A 14 0.55 3.36 -8.07
CA GLU A 14 1.54 2.28 -8.06
C GLU A 14 2.33 2.34 -6.75
N VAL A 15 2.61 1.18 -6.16
CA VAL A 15 3.40 1.06 -4.93
C VAL A 15 4.69 0.30 -5.20
N LEU A 16 5.82 0.82 -4.71
CA LEU A 16 7.12 0.17 -4.88
C LEU A 16 7.32 -0.91 -3.81
N ILE A 17 7.47 -2.15 -4.23
CA ILE A 17 8.00 -3.24 -3.42
C ILE A 17 9.44 -3.52 -3.85
N ARG A 18 10.40 -3.33 -2.95
CA ARG A 18 11.79 -3.71 -3.20
C ARG A 18 11.97 -5.20 -3.03
N HIS A 19 12.51 -5.86 -4.04
CA HIS A 19 12.91 -7.26 -3.97
C HIS A 19 14.39 -7.41 -4.36
N PRO A 20 15.14 -8.39 -3.80
CA PRO A 20 16.56 -8.57 -4.13
C PRO A 20 16.87 -8.77 -5.61
N PHE A 21 15.90 -9.26 -6.38
CA PHE A 21 16.03 -9.52 -7.83
C PHE A 21 15.37 -8.45 -8.71
N GLY A 22 14.86 -7.37 -8.13
CA GLY A 22 14.26 -6.26 -8.88
C GLY A 22 13.19 -5.52 -8.11
N ASP A 23 12.93 -4.29 -8.54
CA ASP A 23 11.84 -3.48 -8.02
C ASP A 23 10.53 -3.83 -8.72
N LEU A 24 9.44 -3.94 -7.95
CA LEU A 24 8.10 -4.18 -8.46
C LEU A 24 7.21 -2.98 -8.17
N TRP A 25 6.41 -2.59 -9.17
CA TRP A 25 5.44 -1.49 -9.07
C TRP A 25 4.01 -1.98 -9.36
N PRO A 26 3.43 -2.89 -8.55
CA PRO A 26 2.01 -3.21 -8.68
C PRO A 26 1.14 -1.98 -8.39
N THR A 27 -0.08 -2.01 -8.90
CA THR A 27 -1.11 -1.07 -8.45
C THR A 27 -1.44 -1.28 -6.98
N LEU A 28 -1.93 -0.25 -6.30
CA LEU A 28 -2.43 -0.37 -4.93
C LEU A 28 -3.61 -1.36 -4.87
N ALA A 29 -4.44 -1.40 -5.91
CA ALA A 29 -5.51 -2.40 -6.04
C ALA A 29 -4.97 -3.85 -6.00
N GLU A 30 -3.97 -4.17 -6.82
CA GLU A 30 -3.34 -5.50 -6.84
C GLU A 30 -2.65 -5.83 -5.51
N TRP A 31 -1.99 -4.85 -4.91
CA TRP A 31 -1.37 -5.01 -3.60
C TRP A 31 -2.41 -5.30 -2.50
N MET A 32 -3.54 -4.60 -2.49
CA MET A 32 -4.63 -4.82 -1.54
C MET A 32 -5.25 -6.22 -1.71
N GLU A 33 -5.40 -6.68 -2.95
CA GLU A 33 -5.97 -7.99 -3.28
C GLU A 33 -5.02 -9.14 -2.90
N ARG A 34 -3.72 -9.01 -3.17
CA ARG A 34 -2.77 -10.15 -3.17
C ARG A 34 -1.58 -10.03 -2.23
N GLY A 35 -1.20 -8.79 -1.91
CA GLY A 35 0.03 -8.47 -1.21
C GLY A 35 0.01 -8.92 0.24
N PRO A 36 1.15 -8.90 0.93
CA PRO A 36 2.21 -9.86 0.67
C PRO A 36 1.86 -11.33 1.05
N GLY A 37 0.62 -11.64 1.45
CA GLY A 37 0.29 -12.89 2.12
C GLY A 37 1.03 -12.99 3.48
N PRO A 38 1.50 -14.18 3.88
CA PRO A 38 2.18 -14.37 5.18
C PRO A 38 3.59 -13.75 5.26
N ARG A 39 4.06 -13.03 4.23
CA ARG A 39 5.42 -12.49 4.16
C ARG A 39 5.52 -11.11 4.83
N THR A 40 5.82 -11.11 6.12
CA THR A 40 5.95 -9.88 6.95
C THR A 40 7.11 -8.96 6.55
N ALA A 41 8.09 -9.45 5.78
CA ALA A 41 9.25 -8.67 5.37
C ALA A 41 9.01 -7.78 4.12
N LEU A 42 7.89 -7.98 3.41
CA LEU A 42 7.58 -7.23 2.18
C LEU A 42 6.63 -6.08 2.47
N ARG A 43 6.99 -4.86 2.08
CA ARG A 43 6.15 -3.68 2.26
C ARG A 43 6.36 -2.66 1.14
N PRO A 44 5.36 -1.82 0.86
CA PRO A 44 5.55 -0.60 0.08
C PRO A 44 6.61 0.31 0.70
N VAL A 45 7.52 0.82 -0.13
CA VAL A 45 8.53 1.81 0.28
C VAL A 45 8.43 3.14 -0.46
N ALA A 46 7.66 3.18 -1.56
CA ALA A 46 7.28 4.42 -2.25
C ALA A 46 5.89 4.23 -2.87
N ALA A 47 5.23 5.34 -3.20
CA ALA A 47 4.01 5.36 -3.98
C ALA A 47 4.14 6.44 -5.06
N ARG A 48 3.49 6.24 -6.20
CA ARG A 48 3.36 7.27 -7.24
C ARG A 48 2.02 7.18 -7.95
N SER A 49 1.61 8.30 -8.52
CA SER A 49 0.48 8.34 -9.45
C SER A 49 0.86 7.55 -10.70
N ARG A 50 0.02 6.59 -11.10
CA ARG A 50 0.16 5.85 -12.35
C ARG A 50 -0.08 6.75 -13.56
N LEU A 51 -0.94 7.75 -13.40
CA LEU A 51 -1.35 8.66 -14.48
C LEU A 51 -0.29 9.72 -14.78
N THR A 52 0.37 10.25 -13.74
CA THR A 52 1.31 11.38 -13.87
C THR A 52 2.76 11.00 -13.57
N GLY A 53 3.00 9.85 -12.95
CA GLY A 53 4.32 9.43 -12.47
C GLY A 53 4.80 10.18 -11.22
N GLU A 54 4.05 11.16 -10.73
CA GLU A 54 4.42 11.98 -9.57
C GLU A 54 4.44 11.16 -8.28
N ALA A 55 5.43 11.44 -7.43
CA ALA A 55 5.54 10.80 -6.12
C ALA A 55 4.34 11.14 -5.25
N LEU A 56 3.78 10.12 -4.60
CA LEU A 56 2.69 10.25 -3.65
C LEU A 56 3.18 9.92 -2.24
N PRO A 57 2.62 10.55 -1.19
CA PRO A 57 2.95 10.18 0.17
C PRO A 57 2.46 8.74 0.44
N LEU A 58 3.22 7.94 1.19
CA LEU A 58 2.80 6.57 1.57
C LEU A 58 1.46 6.54 2.34
N SER A 59 1.01 7.68 2.86
CA SER A 59 -0.30 7.80 3.50
C SER A 59 -1.47 7.51 2.57
N VAL A 60 -1.29 7.56 1.24
CA VAL A 60 -2.31 7.12 0.27
C VAL A 60 -2.63 5.62 0.38
N ILE A 61 -1.69 4.83 0.89
CA ILE A 61 -1.88 3.42 1.19
C ILE A 61 -2.64 3.34 2.52
N PRO A 62 -3.84 2.72 2.59
CA PRO A 62 -4.55 2.59 3.86
C PRO A 62 -3.71 1.82 4.87
N LEU A 63 -3.76 2.21 6.15
CA LEU A 63 -2.89 1.66 7.20
C LEU A 63 -2.87 0.12 7.21
N ARG A 64 -4.04 -0.53 7.11
CA ARG A 64 -4.18 -1.99 7.09
C ARG A 64 -3.39 -2.70 5.99
N TYR A 65 -3.00 -1.99 4.93
CA TYR A 65 -2.26 -2.54 3.79
C TYR A 65 -0.81 -2.06 3.72
N ARG A 66 -0.25 -1.42 4.77
CA ARG A 66 1.15 -0.94 4.69
C ARG A 66 2.19 -2.02 5.00
N ASN A 67 1.81 -3.06 5.74
CA ASN A 67 2.70 -4.10 6.26
C ASN A 67 3.97 -3.54 6.93
N ASP A 68 3.86 -2.35 7.53
CA ASP A 68 4.89 -1.72 8.34
C ASP A 68 4.59 -1.93 9.84
N GLY A 69 5.51 -1.50 10.71
CA GLY A 69 5.36 -1.66 12.15
C GLY A 69 4.08 -1.02 12.72
N ALA A 70 3.59 0.07 12.12
CA ALA A 70 2.35 0.71 12.56
C ALA A 70 1.14 -0.16 12.22
N SER A 71 1.07 -0.70 11.01
CA SER A 71 0.01 -1.61 10.59
C SER A 71 0.02 -2.93 11.37
N LEU A 72 1.19 -3.52 11.59
CA LEU A 72 1.36 -4.76 12.36
C LEU A 72 0.97 -4.56 13.83
N ALA A 73 1.33 -3.41 14.42
CA ALA A 73 0.93 -3.10 15.80
C ALA A 73 -0.59 -2.88 15.93
N ALA A 74 -1.23 -2.27 14.93
CA ALA A 74 -2.68 -2.10 14.91
C ALA A 74 -3.43 -3.44 14.77
N ILE A 75 -2.91 -4.36 13.94
CA ILE A 75 -3.40 -5.76 13.86
C ILE A 75 -3.25 -6.45 15.22
N ALA A 76 -2.08 -6.36 15.85
CA ALA A 76 -1.83 -6.98 17.16
C ALA A 76 -2.73 -6.42 18.27
N ARG A 77 -3.17 -5.16 18.17
CA ARG A 77 -4.15 -4.54 19.08
C ARG A 77 -5.61 -4.89 18.73
N GLY A 78 -5.88 -5.54 17.60
CA GLY A 78 -7.23 -5.88 17.16
C GLY A 78 -8.01 -4.72 16.55
N GLU A 79 -7.34 -3.65 16.10
CA GLU A 79 -8.00 -2.51 15.45
C GLU A 79 -8.59 -2.87 14.08
N PHE A 80 -7.97 -3.83 13.40
CA PHE A 80 -8.49 -4.45 12.19
C PHE A 80 -7.89 -5.85 12.02
N THR A 81 -8.65 -6.73 11.36
CA THR A 81 -8.15 -8.04 10.94
C THR A 81 -7.01 -7.88 9.94
N ASP A 82 -5.99 -8.73 10.05
CA ASP A 82 -4.96 -8.86 9.02
C ASP A 82 -5.64 -9.16 7.67
N PRO A 83 -5.51 -8.28 6.67
CA PRO A 83 -6.19 -8.47 5.38
C PRO A 83 -5.67 -9.67 4.59
N TRP A 84 -4.55 -10.28 5.01
CA TRP A 84 -3.86 -11.32 4.26
C TRP A 84 -3.53 -12.57 5.09
N ALA A 85 -4.19 -12.75 6.24
CA ALA A 85 -4.05 -13.92 7.12
C ALA A 85 -4.64 -15.23 6.57
N GLY A 86 -4.65 -15.41 5.25
CA GLY A 86 -5.09 -16.63 4.58
C GLY A 86 -4.27 -17.86 4.93
#